data_AF-A0A662EKD5-F1
#
_entry.id   AF-A0A662EKD5-F1
#
_cell.length_a   1.000
_cell.length_b   1.000
_cell.length_c   1.000
_cell.angle_alpha   90.00
_cell.angle_beta   90.00
_cell.angle_gamma   90.00
#
_symmetry.space_group_name_H-M   'P 1'
#
loop_
_entity.id
_entity.type
_entity.pdbx_description
1 polymer ?
#
loop_
_entity_poly.entity_id
_entity_poly.type
_entity_poly.pdbx_seq_one_letter_code
_entity_poly.pdbx_strand_id
1 'polypeptide(L)' 'MAKIAARKRSDSEKPRALRRQGWVPGVVYGPHLVSTPIAVEYKALERLISEITRSTRIELEYDGE' A
#
# COMPACT_ATOMS: atom_id res chain seq x y z
N MET A 1 -0.79 13.98 -9.79
CA MET A 1 -0.54 13.46 -8.43
C MET A 1 -0.12 12.00 -8.57
N ALA A 2 0.80 11.52 -7.75
CA ALA A 2 1.29 10.15 -7.89
C ALA A 2 0.27 9.17 -7.27
N LYS A 3 -0.09 8.13 -8.02
CA LYS A 3 -1.15 7.18 -7.68
C LYS A 3 -0.58 5.79 -7.43
N ILE A 4 -1.18 5.05 -6.50
CA ILE A 4 -0.84 3.64 -6.29
C ILE A 4 -2.05 2.83 -5.84
N ALA A 5 -2.21 1.66 -6.42
CA ALA A 5 -3.26 0.73 -6.06
C ALA A 5 -2.85 -0.14 -4.88
N ALA A 6 -3.76 -0.35 -3.95
CA ALA A 6 -3.61 -1.21 -2.80
C ALA A 6 -4.80 -2.16 -2.69
N ARG A 7 -4.53 -3.41 -2.28
CA ARG A 7 -5.57 -4.38 -1.96
C ARG A 7 -5.77 -4.48 -0.45
N LYS A 8 -6.96 -4.84 -0.01
CA LYS A 8 -7.22 -5.23 1.37
C LYS A 8 -6.38 -6.45 1.74
N ARG A 9 -5.71 -6.38 2.88
CA ARG A 9 -4.99 -7.51 3.46
C ARG A 9 -5.88 -8.17 4.51
N SER A 10 -6.05 -9.49 4.40
CA SER A 10 -6.73 -10.29 5.42
C SER A 10 -5.78 -10.65 6.57
N ASP A 11 -6.31 -10.85 7.78
CA ASP A 11 -5.53 -11.28 8.94
C ASP A 11 -4.95 -12.69 8.79
N SER A 12 -5.51 -13.50 7.89
CA SER A 12 -4.98 -14.82 7.53
C SER A 12 -3.70 -14.74 6.67
N GLU A 13 -3.44 -13.61 6.01
CA GLU A 13 -2.28 -13.43 5.14
C GLU A 13 -1.02 -13.06 5.95
N LYS A 14 -0.13 -14.04 6.10
CA LYS A 14 1.13 -13.85 6.84
C LYS A 14 2.05 -12.86 6.11
N PRO A 15 2.59 -11.82 6.80
CA PRO A 15 3.49 -10.83 6.19
C PRO A 15 4.73 -11.42 5.49
N ARG A 16 5.28 -12.53 5.98
CA ARG A 16 6.42 -13.20 5.34
C ARG A 16 6.05 -13.84 4.01
N ALA A 17 4.85 -14.41 3.90
CA ALA A 17 4.37 -15.02 2.66
C ALA A 17 4.11 -13.94 1.60
N LEU A 18 3.46 -12.83 1.99
CA LEU A 18 3.21 -11.69 1.10
C LEU A 18 4.49 -11.12 0.48
N ARG A 19 5.53 -10.91 1.30
CA ARG A 19 6.83 -10.42 0.80
C ARG A 19 7.46 -11.35 -0.24
N ARG A 20 7.34 -12.66 -0.06
CA ARG A 20 7.83 -13.66 -1.05
C ARG A 20 7.01 -13.65 -2.34
N GLN A 21 5.76 -13.26 -2.27
CA GLN A 21 4.85 -13.12 -3.41
C GLN A 21 4.99 -11.75 -4.11
N GLY A 22 5.94 -10.90 -3.70
CA GLY A 22 6.13 -9.58 -4.28
C GLY A 22 5.17 -8.51 -3.75
N TRP A 23 4.54 -8.74 -2.60
CA TRP A 23 3.64 -7.79 -1.96
C TRP A 23 4.26 -7.18 -0.70
N VAL A 24 4.07 -5.89 -0.52
CA VAL A 24 4.48 -5.11 0.64
C VAL A 24 3.27 -4.92 1.54
N PRO A 25 3.23 -5.53 2.74
CA PRO A 25 2.17 -5.28 3.70
C PRO A 25 2.31 -3.89 4.32
N GLY A 26 1.18 -3.21 4.51
CA GLY A 26 1.11 -1.88 5.12
C GLY A 26 -0.21 -1.67 5.87
N VAL A 27 -0.36 -0.50 6.47
CA VAL A 27 -1.58 -0.06 7.17
C VAL A 27 -1.85 1.39 6.80
N VAL A 28 -3.08 1.68 6.40
CA VAL A 28 -3.58 3.04 6.17
C VAL A 28 -4.37 3.46 7.38
N TYR A 29 -4.10 4.65 7.90
CA TYR A 29 -4.78 5.19 9.07
C TYR A 29 -4.84 6.71 8.98
N GLY A 30 -5.68 7.34 9.79
CA GLY A 30 -5.78 8.79 9.87
C GLY A 30 -6.90 9.26 10.78
N PRO A 31 -7.01 10.58 11.02
CA PRO A 31 -8.01 11.16 11.93
C PRO A 31 -9.47 10.81 11.59
N HIS A 32 -9.76 10.63 10.29
CA HIS A 32 -11.09 10.30 9.77
C HIS A 32 -11.12 8.94 9.05
N LEU A 33 -10.08 8.12 9.19
CA LEU A 33 -9.94 6.84 8.49
C LEU A 33 -9.84 5.70 9.50
N VAL A 34 -10.62 4.64 9.29
CA VAL A 34 -10.47 3.40 10.04
C VAL A 34 -9.13 2.75 9.66
N SER A 35 -8.39 2.30 10.66
CA SER A 35 -7.11 1.61 10.47
C SER A 35 -7.32 0.36 9.62
N THR A 36 -6.80 0.39 8.39
CA THR A 36 -7.09 -0.62 7.37
C THR A 36 -5.80 -1.30 6.94
N PRO A 37 -5.68 -2.62 7.14
CA PRO A 37 -4.55 -3.40 6.64
C PRO A 37 -4.61 -3.48 5.12
N ILE A 38 -3.51 -3.12 4.48
CA ILE A 38 -3.38 -3.14 3.02
C ILE A 38 -2.16 -3.96 2.57
N ALA A 39 -2.16 -4.37 1.31
CA ALA A 39 -0.98 -4.88 0.64
C ALA A 39 -0.82 -4.18 -0.72
N VAL A 40 0.41 -3.80 -1.03
CA VAL A 40 0.77 -3.06 -2.25
C VAL A 40 1.79 -3.87 -3.04
N GLU A 41 1.75 -3.83 -4.36
CA GLU A 41 2.77 -4.50 -5.16
C GLU A 41 4.14 -3.85 -4.96
N TYR A 42 5.17 -4.66 -4.71
CA TYR A 42 6.53 -4.19 -4.46
C TYR A 42 7.07 -3.34 -5.61
N LYS A 43 6.92 -3.82 -6.86
CA LYS A 43 7.46 -3.12 -8.04
C LYS A 43 6.78 -1.76 -8.27
N ALA A 44 5.47 -1.70 -8.07
CA ALA A 44 4.71 -0.46 -8.18
C ALA A 44 5.16 0.55 -7.10
N LEU A 45 5.35 0.09 -5.86
CA LEU A 45 5.79 0.92 -4.75
C LEU A 45 7.25 1.40 -4.92
N GLU A 46 8.14 0.53 -5.35
CA GLU A 46 9.55 0.85 -5.63
C GLU A 46 9.67 1.93 -6.70
N ARG A 47 8.93 1.78 -7.81
CA ARG A 47 8.86 2.78 -8.87
C ARG A 47 8.28 4.11 -8.37
N LEU A 48 7.21 4.07 -7.59
CA LEU A 48 6.62 5.29 -7.03
C LEU A 48 7.65 6.05 -6.17
N ILE A 49 8.32 5.35 -5.26
CA ILE A 49 9.28 5.95 -4.33
C ILE A 49 10.50 6.52 -5.06
N SER A 50 10.92 5.95 -6.19
CA SER A 50 12.03 6.50 -6.98
C SER A 50 11.65 7.80 -7.73
N GLU A 51 10.36 8.02 -7.98
CA GLU A 51 9.83 9.19 -8.68
C GLU A 51 9.42 10.33 -7.73
N ILE A 52 9.17 10.05 -6.44
CA ILE A 52 8.66 11.03 -5.47
C ILE A 52 9.65 11.38 -4.36
N THR A 53 9.45 12.54 -3.73
CA THR A 53 10.16 12.92 -2.50
C THR A 53 9.45 12.38 -1.25
N ARG A 54 10.14 12.37 -0.10
CA ARG A 54 9.64 11.79 1.17
C ARG A 54 8.31 12.36 1.69
N SER A 55 7.97 13.60 1.35
CA SER A 55 6.75 14.29 1.83
C SER A 55 5.70 14.48 0.74
N THR A 56 5.84 13.79 -0.39
CA THR A 56 4.91 13.91 -1.51
C THR A 56 3.57 13.29 -1.13
N ARG A 57 2.48 14.04 -1.34
CA ARG A 57 1.13 13.49 -1.23
C ARG A 57 0.88 12.50 -2.37
N ILE A 58 0.45 11.31 -2.01
CA ILE A 58 0.07 10.25 -2.94
C ILE A 58 -1.43 9.99 -2.83
N GLU A 59 -2.02 9.60 -3.94
CA GLU A 59 -3.40 9.15 -4.01
C GLU A 59 -3.39 7.62 -3.98
N LEU A 60 -4.06 7.05 -2.99
CA LEU A 60 -4.12 5.61 -2.77
C LEU A 60 -5.47 5.12 -3.30
N GLU A 61 -5.44 4.26 -4.31
CA GLU A 61 -6.63 3.59 -4.82
C GLU A 61 -6.82 2.28 -4.04
N TYR A 62 -7.93 2.16 -3.31
CA TYR A 62 -8.21 1.05 -2.40
C TYR A 62 -9.57 0.43 -2.72
N ASP A 63 -9.59 -0.85 -3.11
CA ASP A 63 -10.82 -1.61 -3.40
C ASP A 63 -11.77 -0.94 -4.43
N GLY A 64 -11.24 -0.10 -5.32
CA GLY A 64 -12.02 0.60 -6.35
C GLY A 64 -12.49 2.01 -5.96
N GLU A 65 -12.10 2.51 -4.78
CA GLU A 65 -12.22 3.92 -4.34
C GLU A 65 -10.88 4.66 -4.37
#